data_AF-A0A1U9N9F2-F1
#
_entry.id   AF-A0A1U9N9F2-F1
#
_cell.length_a   1.000
_cell.length_b   1.000
_cell.length_c   1.000
_cell.angle_alpha   90.00
_cell.angle_beta   90.00
_cell.angle_gamma   90.00
#
_symmetry.space_group_name_H-M   'P 1'
#
loop_
_entity.id
_entity.type
_entity.pdbx_description
1 polymer ?
#
loop_
_entity_poly.entity_id
_entity_poly.type
_entity_poly.pdbx_seq_one_letter_code
_entity_poly.pdbx_strand_id
1 'polypeptide(L)'
;MQAGRLLTSAGTATAFSLRLRLHYKAARATGVKAVMNFNQISTYFYICAVLTVFTGAGMYVFHEKSYSDQWSAFSGYVIDDEELIGFFSCSGSKGMSFTDVGNTNISNEYALRKAKIREPIYVEFVGRIAGEGRAGWGLAGEPWERNVEIKSIKKIERIFPEDCKARAPFEIEVEYEEP
;
A
#
# COMPACT_ATOMS: atom_id res chain seq x y z
N MET A 1 -16.60 79.67 28.44
CA MET A 1 -16.76 79.36 29.89
C MET A 1 -18.02 78.52 30.07
N GLN A 2 -17.89 77.23 30.36
CA GLN A 2 -18.82 76.50 31.22
C GLN A 2 -18.24 75.12 31.55
N ALA A 3 -18.17 74.85 32.86
CA ALA A 3 -17.70 73.59 33.44
C ALA A 3 -18.85 72.57 33.48
N GLY A 4 -18.56 71.32 33.16
CA GLY A 4 -19.47 70.18 33.31
C GLY A 4 -18.76 69.03 34.01
N ARG A 5 -19.15 68.79 35.27
CA ARG A 5 -18.75 67.65 36.11
C ARG A 5 -19.16 66.33 35.45
N LEU A 6 -18.30 65.32 35.52
CA LEU A 6 -18.71 63.91 35.46
C LEU A 6 -18.12 63.16 36.65
N LEU A 7 -19.00 62.95 37.63
CA LEU A 7 -18.88 61.99 38.71
C LEU A 7 -19.52 60.68 38.26
N THR A 8 -19.03 59.57 38.81
CA THR A 8 -19.57 58.19 38.78
C THR A 8 -19.22 57.38 37.52
N SER A 9 -18.81 56.10 37.59
CA SER A 9 -19.10 55.08 38.61
C SER A 9 -17.92 54.10 38.78
N ALA A 10 -17.50 53.92 40.04
CA ALA A 10 -16.66 52.80 40.47
C ALA A 10 -17.52 51.57 40.86
N GLY A 11 -18.65 51.36 40.17
CA GLY A 11 -19.70 50.41 40.58
C GLY A 11 -19.72 49.07 39.83
N THR A 12 -18.93 48.91 38.76
CA THR A 12 -19.05 47.76 37.85
C THR A 12 -17.98 46.68 38.05
N ALA A 13 -16.88 46.98 38.76
CA ALA A 13 -15.78 46.02 38.96
C ALA A 13 -16.04 44.99 40.08
N THR A 14 -16.99 45.24 40.99
CA THR A 14 -17.26 44.35 42.13
C THR A 14 -18.36 43.32 41.86
N ALA A 15 -19.28 43.58 40.92
CA ALA A 15 -20.37 42.66 40.61
C ALA A 15 -19.93 41.45 39.74
N PHE A 16 -18.98 41.65 38.82
CA PHE A 16 -18.47 40.58 37.96
C PHE A 16 -17.62 39.56 38.72
N SER A 17 -16.80 40.00 39.68
CA SER A 17 -15.95 39.09 40.46
C SER A 17 -16.75 38.23 41.45
N LEU A 18 -17.88 38.74 41.96
CA LEU A 18 -18.76 38.00 42.86
C LEU A 18 -19.54 36.90 42.11
N ARG A 19 -20.00 37.17 40.88
CA ARG A 19 -20.72 36.21 40.03
C ARG A 19 -19.82 35.04 39.62
N LEU A 20 -18.56 35.32 39.25
CA LEU A 20 -17.56 34.29 38.97
C LEU A 20 -17.21 33.44 40.21
N ARG A 21 -17.12 34.05 41.40
CA ARG A 21 -16.90 33.31 42.66
C ARG A 21 -18.09 32.44 43.06
N LEU A 22 -19.33 32.85 42.77
CA LEU A 22 -20.52 32.05 43.02
C LEU A 22 -20.63 30.87 42.05
N HIS A 23 -20.35 31.07 40.75
CA HIS A 23 -20.32 29.96 39.79
C HIS A 23 -19.19 28.96 40.07
N TYR A 24 -18.01 29.43 40.50
CA TYR A 24 -16.91 28.54 40.89
C TYR A 24 -17.21 27.75 42.17
N LYS A 25 -17.87 28.35 43.17
CA LYS A 25 -18.34 27.62 44.36
C LYS A 25 -19.48 26.67 44.06
N ALA A 26 -20.40 27.03 43.16
CA ALA A 26 -21.46 26.12 42.69
C ALA A 26 -20.85 24.91 41.96
N ALA A 27 -19.91 25.12 41.04
CA ALA A 27 -19.22 24.05 40.33
C ALA A 27 -18.36 23.15 41.25
N ARG A 28 -17.87 23.68 42.37
CA ARG A 28 -17.11 22.91 43.38
C ARG A 28 -18.01 22.22 44.42
N ALA A 29 -19.20 22.75 44.68
CA ALA A 29 -20.21 22.16 45.57
C ALA A 29 -21.02 21.07 44.87
N THR A 30 -21.28 21.22 43.57
CA THR A 30 -21.54 20.09 42.67
C THR A 30 -20.21 19.42 42.36
N GLY A 31 -19.55 18.91 43.40
CA GLY A 31 -18.45 17.99 43.22
C GLY A 31 -18.92 16.93 42.23
N VAL A 32 -18.38 16.97 41.02
CA VAL A 32 -18.47 15.90 40.04
C VAL A 32 -17.59 14.76 40.56
N LYS A 33 -17.99 14.21 41.71
CA LYS A 33 -17.87 12.79 41.96
C LYS A 33 -19.09 12.17 41.31
N ALA A 34 -19.10 12.17 39.97
CA ALA A 34 -19.75 11.09 39.27
C ALA A 34 -18.92 9.85 39.61
N VAL A 35 -19.16 9.28 40.80
CA VAL A 35 -18.76 7.92 41.09
C VAL A 35 -19.56 7.11 40.10
N MET A 36 -18.97 6.81 38.94
CA MET A 36 -19.58 5.89 38.00
C MET A 36 -19.95 4.65 38.82
N ASN A 37 -21.23 4.30 38.82
CA ASN A 37 -21.69 3.11 39.51
C ASN A 37 -20.86 1.92 39.00
N PHE A 38 -20.51 0.97 39.86
CA PHE A 38 -19.71 -0.20 39.47
C PHE A 38 -20.29 -0.91 38.24
N ASN A 39 -21.62 -0.90 38.11
CA ASN A 39 -22.34 -1.41 36.93
C ASN A 39 -22.06 -0.61 35.64
N GLN A 40 -21.88 0.71 35.72
CA GLN A 40 -21.52 1.56 34.58
C GLN A 40 -20.06 1.36 34.16
N ILE A 41 -19.15 1.19 35.12
CA ILE A 41 -17.74 0.86 34.84
C ILE A 41 -17.64 -0.50 34.16
N SER A 42 -18.33 -1.51 34.69
CA SER A 42 -18.39 -2.85 34.10
C SER A 42 -18.97 -2.81 32.67
N THR A 43 -20.09 -2.11 32.47
CA THR A 43 -20.69 -1.95 31.12
C THR A 43 -19.72 -1.28 30.14
N TYR A 44 -18.99 -0.26 30.59
CA TYR A 44 -17.98 0.41 29.76
C TYR A 44 -16.85 -0.55 29.35
N PHE A 45 -16.33 -1.35 30.29
CA PHE A 45 -15.33 -2.37 29.97
C PHE A 45 -15.84 -3.42 28.97
N TYR A 46 -17.08 -3.88 29.11
CA TYR A 46 -17.69 -4.80 28.16
C TYR A 46 -17.80 -4.17 26.77
N ILE A 47 -18.26 -2.93 26.66
CA ILE A 47 -18.36 -2.22 25.37
C ILE A 47 -16.97 -2.06 24.74
N CYS A 48 -15.95 -1.66 25.52
CA CYS A 48 -14.59 -1.53 25.02
C CYS A 48 -14.01 -2.87 24.53
N ALA A 49 -14.21 -3.96 25.29
CA ALA A 49 -13.75 -5.29 24.90
C ALA A 49 -14.45 -5.80 23.62
N VAL A 50 -15.74 -5.52 23.49
CA VAL A 50 -16.50 -5.85 22.27
C VAL A 50 -15.97 -5.04 21.08
N LEU A 51 -15.73 -3.74 21.25
CA LEU A 51 -15.19 -2.87 20.20
C LEU A 51 -13.80 -3.30 19.74
N THR A 52 -12.90 -3.70 20.65
CA THR A 52 -11.56 -4.17 20.27
C THR A 52 -11.61 -5.47 19.47
N VAL A 53 -12.49 -6.40 19.85
CA VAL A 53 -12.71 -7.65 19.10
C VAL A 53 -13.25 -7.34 17.70
N PHE A 54 -14.26 -6.46 17.58
CA PHE A 54 -14.82 -6.10 16.28
C PHE A 54 -13.85 -5.35 15.38
N THR A 55 -13.06 -4.41 15.93
CA THR A 55 -12.01 -3.72 15.15
C THR A 55 -10.90 -4.67 14.72
N GLY A 56 -10.47 -5.59 15.59
CA GLY A 56 -9.50 -6.63 15.24
C GLY A 56 -9.99 -7.53 14.11
N ALA A 57 -11.23 -8.04 14.21
CA ALA A 57 -11.84 -8.86 13.17
C ALA A 57 -12.02 -8.08 11.85
N GLY A 58 -12.45 -6.82 11.93
CA GLY A 58 -12.56 -5.94 10.77
C GLY A 58 -11.21 -5.76 10.06
N MET A 59 -10.15 -5.41 10.80
CA MET A 59 -8.82 -5.28 10.22
C MET A 59 -8.31 -6.57 9.58
N TYR A 60 -8.58 -7.73 10.19
CA TYR A 60 -8.21 -9.03 9.62
C TYR A 60 -8.89 -9.27 8.26
N VAL A 61 -10.21 -9.09 8.18
CA VAL A 61 -10.97 -9.28 6.93
C VAL A 61 -10.55 -8.27 5.86
N PHE A 62 -10.31 -7.02 6.23
CA PHE A 62 -9.83 -6.00 5.30
C PHE A 62 -8.43 -6.32 4.78
N HIS A 63 -7.54 -6.86 5.62
CA HIS A 63 -6.20 -7.26 5.22
C HIS A 63 -6.24 -8.47 4.27
N GLU A 64 -7.05 -9.48 4.57
CA GLU A 64 -7.20 -10.66 3.72
C GLU A 64 -7.79 -10.30 2.36
N LYS A 65 -8.82 -9.46 2.33
CA LYS A 65 -9.41 -8.98 1.07
C LYS A 65 -8.44 -8.13 0.26
N SER A 66 -7.73 -7.22 0.91
CA SER A 66 -6.67 -6.42 0.27
C SER A 66 -5.55 -7.31 -0.29
N TYR A 67 -5.26 -8.43 0.36
CA TYR A 67 -4.26 -9.38 -0.10
C TYR A 67 -4.74 -10.21 -1.30
N SER A 68 -6.01 -10.62 -1.33
CA SER A 68 -6.58 -11.35 -2.48
C SER A 68 -6.72 -10.48 -3.72
N ASP A 69 -7.10 -9.21 -3.55
CA ASP A 69 -7.35 -8.28 -4.67
C ASP A 69 -6.07 -7.84 -5.40
N GLN A 70 -4.89 -8.09 -4.83
CA GLN A 70 -3.61 -7.75 -5.45
C GLN A 70 -3.17 -8.73 -6.54
N TRP A 71 -3.76 -9.93 -6.60
CA TRP A 71 -3.35 -10.96 -7.55
C TRP A 71 -4.16 -10.87 -8.84
N SER A 72 -3.48 -10.64 -9.96
CA SER A 72 -4.06 -10.53 -11.29
C SER A 72 -3.47 -11.55 -12.25
N ALA A 73 -4.19 -11.84 -13.33
CA ALA A 73 -3.67 -12.68 -14.41
C ALA A 73 -2.82 -11.84 -15.36
N PHE A 74 -1.62 -12.34 -15.68
CA PHE A 74 -0.69 -11.74 -16.62
C PHE A 74 -0.43 -12.71 -17.77
N SER A 75 -0.18 -12.15 -18.96
CA SER A 75 0.27 -12.89 -20.13
C SER A 75 1.35 -12.08 -20.84
N GLY A 76 2.37 -12.76 -21.37
CA GLY A 76 3.51 -12.09 -21.95
C GLY A 76 4.64 -13.05 -22.25
N TYR A 77 5.83 -12.49 -22.48
CA TYR A 77 7.05 -13.25 -22.69
C TYR A 77 7.99 -13.10 -21.50
N VAL A 78 8.64 -14.20 -21.12
CA VAL A 78 9.74 -14.20 -20.16
C VAL A 78 11.04 -14.44 -20.90
N ILE A 79 12.08 -13.74 -20.44
CA ILE A 79 13.48 -14.01 -20.73
C ILE A 79 14.19 -14.15 -19.39
N ASP A 80 14.91 -15.25 -19.20
CA ASP A 80 15.69 -15.54 -18.00
C ASP A 80 17.03 -16.16 -18.40
N ASP A 81 17.95 -15.29 -18.85
CA ASP A 81 19.31 -15.67 -19.18
C ASP A 81 20.35 -14.87 -18.39
N GLU A 82 21.63 -15.15 -18.65
CA GLU A 82 22.76 -14.56 -17.92
C GLU A 82 22.90 -13.05 -18.13
N GLU A 83 22.24 -12.49 -19.14
CA GLU A 83 22.37 -11.08 -19.52
C GLU A 83 21.06 -10.29 -19.29
N LEU A 84 19.91 -10.96 -19.37
CA LEU A 84 18.60 -10.34 -19.28
C LEU A 84 17.61 -11.24 -18.52
N ILE A 85 17.02 -10.64 -17.49
CA ILE A 85 15.90 -11.24 -16.75
C ILE A 85 14.75 -10.26 -16.80
N GLY A 86 13.70 -10.59 -17.55
CA GLY A 86 12.61 -9.68 -17.83
C GLY A 86 11.32 -10.37 -18.24
N PHE A 87 10.22 -9.68 -17.97
CA PHE A 87 8.87 -10.02 -18.38
C PHE A 87 8.31 -8.90 -19.27
N PHE A 88 7.84 -9.28 -20.45
CA PHE A 88 7.27 -8.40 -21.46
C PHE A 88 5.78 -8.70 -21.62
N SER A 89 4.93 -7.84 -21.05
CA SER A 89 3.48 -8.04 -21.09
C SER A 89 2.91 -7.93 -22.50
N CYS A 90 1.97 -8.82 -22.85
CA CYS A 90 1.19 -8.71 -24.10
C CYS A 90 0.33 -7.44 -24.17
N SER A 91 0.16 -6.71 -23.06
CA SER A 91 -0.54 -5.42 -23.05
C SER A 91 0.26 -4.28 -23.69
N GLY A 92 1.51 -4.52 -24.12
CA GLY A 92 2.38 -3.50 -24.74
C GLY A 92 2.98 -2.51 -23.73
N SER A 93 3.07 -2.88 -22.46
CA SER A 93 3.76 -2.08 -21.46
C SER A 93 5.29 -2.22 -21.60
N LYS A 94 6.04 -1.28 -20.99
CA LYS A 94 7.48 -1.48 -20.72
C LYS A 94 7.71 -2.84 -20.05
N GLY A 95 8.88 -3.43 -20.32
CA GLY A 95 9.30 -4.65 -19.62
C GLY A 95 9.45 -4.42 -18.13
N MET A 96 9.40 -5.51 -17.36
CA MET A 96 9.48 -5.52 -15.91
C MET A 96 10.41 -6.64 -15.48
N SER A 97 11.10 -6.51 -14.34
CA SER A 97 11.74 -7.68 -13.73
C SER A 97 10.66 -8.64 -13.23
N PHE A 98 11.00 -9.90 -12.99
CA PHE A 98 10.09 -10.81 -12.30
C PHE A 98 10.76 -11.52 -11.11
N THR A 99 9.96 -11.99 -10.18
CA THR A 99 10.39 -12.79 -9.02
C THR A 99 9.43 -13.94 -8.79
N ASP A 100 9.96 -15.14 -8.61
CA ASP A 100 9.16 -16.33 -8.34
C ASP A 100 8.90 -16.49 -6.84
N VAL A 101 7.82 -15.87 -6.35
CA VAL A 101 7.39 -16.00 -4.94
C VAL A 101 6.56 -17.26 -4.70
N GLY A 102 6.02 -17.84 -5.77
CA GLY A 102 5.21 -19.04 -5.76
C GLY A 102 6.00 -20.35 -5.82
N ASN A 103 7.33 -20.29 -5.96
CA ASN A 103 8.19 -21.45 -6.24
C ASN A 103 7.69 -22.26 -7.44
N THR A 104 7.30 -21.56 -8.49
CA THR A 104 6.79 -22.12 -9.74
C THR A 104 7.88 -22.76 -10.60
N ASN A 105 9.15 -22.59 -10.24
CA ASN A 105 10.31 -23.04 -11.01
C ASN A 105 10.36 -22.46 -12.42
N ILE A 106 9.88 -21.22 -12.60
CA ILE A 106 9.79 -20.59 -13.92
C ILE A 106 11.14 -20.53 -14.65
N SER A 107 12.23 -20.27 -13.92
CA SER A 107 13.59 -20.22 -14.46
C SER A 107 14.01 -21.56 -15.07
N ASN A 108 13.68 -22.67 -14.41
CA ASN A 108 13.97 -24.01 -14.92
C ASN A 108 13.08 -24.34 -16.14
N GLU A 109 11.79 -24.01 -16.08
CA GLU A 109 10.87 -24.23 -17.19
C GLU A 109 11.26 -23.42 -18.44
N TYR A 110 11.78 -22.21 -18.25
CA TYR A 110 12.38 -21.38 -19.30
C TYR A 110 13.64 -22.03 -19.87
N ALA A 111 14.58 -22.43 -19.01
CA ALA A 111 15.84 -23.05 -19.43
C ALA A 111 15.64 -24.34 -20.23
N LEU A 112 14.59 -25.12 -19.92
CA LEU A 112 14.24 -26.34 -20.65
C LEU A 112 13.59 -26.08 -22.03
N ARG A 113 12.96 -24.91 -22.22
CA ARG A 113 12.23 -24.58 -23.45
C ARG A 113 13.03 -23.73 -24.42
N LYS A 114 13.98 -22.93 -23.93
CA LYS A 114 14.82 -22.11 -24.79
C LYS A 114 15.69 -22.99 -25.68
N ALA A 115 15.76 -22.65 -26.96
CA ALA A 115 16.69 -23.22 -27.93
C ALA A 115 17.81 -22.23 -28.28
N LYS A 116 17.61 -20.94 -28.03
CA LYS A 116 18.57 -19.86 -28.30
C LYS A 116 18.72 -18.94 -27.08
N ILE A 117 19.83 -18.20 -27.05
CA ILE A 117 20.05 -17.11 -26.09
C ILE A 117 19.01 -16.01 -26.36
N ARG A 118 18.48 -15.37 -25.30
CA ARG A 118 17.43 -14.34 -25.36
C ARG A 118 16.17 -14.76 -26.13
N GLU A 119 15.82 -16.04 -26.11
CA GLU A 119 14.60 -16.52 -26.75
C GLU A 119 13.38 -16.23 -25.85
N PRO A 120 12.46 -15.34 -26.25
CA PRO A 120 11.25 -15.09 -25.47
C PRO A 120 10.37 -16.34 -25.43
N ILE A 121 9.99 -16.75 -24.22
CA ILE A 121 9.06 -17.86 -24.00
C ILE A 121 7.74 -17.30 -23.49
N TYR A 122 6.63 -17.69 -24.13
CA TYR A 122 5.31 -17.22 -23.74
C TYR A 122 4.90 -17.85 -22.41
N VAL A 123 4.35 -17.03 -21.52
CA VAL A 123 3.86 -17.44 -20.22
C VAL A 123 2.55 -16.75 -19.87
N GLU A 124 1.65 -17.51 -19.24
CA GLU A 124 0.48 -16.99 -18.53
C GLU A 124 0.59 -17.38 -17.06
N PHE A 125 0.42 -16.41 -16.16
CA PHE A 125 0.55 -16.65 -14.73
C PHE A 125 -0.38 -15.75 -13.91
N VAL A 126 -0.57 -16.13 -12.65
CA VAL A 126 -1.18 -15.26 -11.63
C VAL A 126 -0.05 -14.63 -10.84
N GLY A 127 -0.06 -13.30 -10.77
CA GLY A 127 1.00 -12.53 -10.12
C GLY A 127 0.49 -11.19 -9.62
N ARG A 128 1.41 -10.35 -9.15
CA ARG A 128 1.14 -8.96 -8.78
C ARG A 128 2.32 -8.07 -9.13
N ILE A 129 2.05 -6.80 -9.43
CA ILE A 129 3.12 -5.81 -9.61
C ILE A 129 3.57 -5.37 -8.22
N ALA A 130 4.86 -5.51 -7.92
CA ALA A 130 5.45 -5.20 -6.63
C ALA A 130 6.65 -4.27 -6.80
N GLY A 131 6.63 -3.10 -6.15
CA GLY A 131 7.81 -2.25 -5.93
C GLY A 131 8.65 -1.89 -7.18
N GLU A 132 9.89 -1.49 -6.89
CA GLU A 132 10.92 -1.20 -7.89
C GLU A 132 11.48 -2.50 -8.46
N GLY A 133 11.73 -2.51 -9.77
CA GLY A 133 12.40 -3.60 -10.43
C GLY A 133 13.86 -3.71 -10.01
N ARG A 134 14.38 -4.94 -9.96
CA ARG A 134 15.81 -5.16 -9.72
C ARG A 134 16.53 -5.27 -11.06
N ALA A 135 17.73 -4.70 -11.16
CA ALA A 135 18.61 -5.00 -12.28
C ALA A 135 18.78 -6.53 -12.39
N GLY A 136 18.73 -7.04 -13.63
CA GLY A 136 19.08 -8.44 -13.90
C GLY A 136 20.49 -8.77 -13.40
N TRP A 137 20.83 -10.05 -13.36
CA TRP A 137 22.22 -10.43 -13.10
C TRP A 137 23.08 -10.03 -14.32
N GLY A 138 24.15 -9.25 -14.10
CA GLY A 138 25.08 -8.84 -15.16
C GLY A 138 25.07 -7.34 -15.51
N LEU A 139 26.06 -6.91 -16.31
CA LEU A 139 26.21 -5.51 -16.77
C LEU A 139 25.16 -5.11 -17.82
N ALA A 140 24.39 -6.08 -18.34
CA ALA A 140 23.37 -5.90 -19.38
C ALA A 140 21.92 -5.94 -18.84
N GLY A 141 21.73 -6.13 -17.54
CA GLY A 141 20.41 -6.20 -16.94
C GLY A 141 19.74 -4.82 -16.97
N GLU A 142 18.67 -4.67 -17.76
CA GLU A 142 17.91 -3.42 -17.80
C GLU A 142 17.51 -3.01 -16.37
N PRO A 143 17.69 -1.73 -15.98
CA PRO A 143 17.14 -1.21 -14.75
C PRO A 143 15.62 -1.13 -14.90
N TRP A 144 14.93 -2.17 -14.43
CA TRP A 144 13.48 -2.24 -14.52
C TRP A 144 12.83 -1.27 -13.54
N GLU A 145 11.87 -0.45 -14.00
CA GLU A 145 11.11 0.44 -13.12
C GLU A 145 10.21 -0.34 -12.15
N ARG A 146 9.76 -1.54 -12.53
CA ARG A 146 8.79 -2.35 -11.80
C ARG A 146 9.17 -3.83 -11.79
N ASN A 147 8.79 -4.53 -10.72
CA ASN A 147 8.88 -5.98 -10.61
C ASN A 147 7.49 -6.64 -10.65
N VAL A 148 7.41 -7.83 -11.23
CA VAL A 148 6.22 -8.70 -11.14
C VAL A 148 6.52 -9.93 -10.32
N GLU A 149 5.74 -10.15 -9.26
CA GLU A 149 5.84 -11.34 -8.42
C GLU A 149 4.91 -12.43 -8.96
N ILE A 150 5.47 -13.59 -9.26
CA ILE A 150 4.77 -14.74 -9.83
C ILE A 150 4.37 -15.69 -8.71
N LYS A 151 3.07 -15.98 -8.60
CA LYS A 151 2.50 -16.89 -7.60
C LYS A 151 2.15 -18.26 -8.15
N SER A 152 1.62 -18.32 -9.37
CA SER A 152 1.33 -19.59 -10.03
C SER A 152 1.37 -19.45 -11.55
N ILE A 153 1.99 -20.42 -12.22
CA ILE A 153 1.98 -20.51 -13.69
C ILE A 153 0.71 -21.23 -14.12
N LYS A 154 -0.01 -20.65 -15.07
CA LYS A 154 -1.13 -21.30 -15.77
C LYS A 154 -0.65 -22.03 -17.02
N LYS A 155 0.27 -21.39 -17.76
CA LYS A 155 0.70 -21.85 -19.08
C LYS A 155 2.12 -21.37 -19.36
N ILE A 156 2.94 -22.22 -19.97
CA ILE A 156 4.26 -21.82 -20.50
C ILE A 156 4.59 -22.61 -21.77
N GLU A 157 4.76 -21.89 -22.88
CA GLU A 157 4.90 -22.48 -24.21
C GLU A 157 5.91 -21.71 -25.05
N ARG A 158 6.64 -22.43 -25.91
CA ARG A 158 7.53 -21.86 -26.93
C ARG A 158 6.74 -21.51 -28.19
N ILE A 159 5.65 -20.75 -28.03
CA ILE A 159 4.77 -20.32 -29.11
C ILE A 159 4.64 -18.80 -29.02
N PHE A 160 4.56 -18.13 -30.17
CA PHE A 160 4.31 -16.69 -30.27
C PHE A 160 2.83 -16.49 -30.64
N PRO A 161 1.94 -16.16 -29.69
CA PRO A 161 0.57 -15.82 -30.03
C PRO A 161 0.53 -14.60 -30.96
N GLU A 162 -0.25 -14.67 -32.03
CA GLU A 162 -0.38 -13.58 -33.03
C GLU A 162 -0.92 -12.27 -32.42
N ASP A 163 -1.71 -12.36 -31.34
CA ASP A 163 -2.35 -11.21 -30.69
C ASP A 163 -1.52 -10.55 -29.58
N CYS A 164 -0.30 -11.03 -29.31
CA CYS A 164 0.52 -10.50 -28.22
C CYS A 164 1.25 -9.22 -28.65
N LYS A 165 0.82 -8.04 -28.15
CA LYS A 165 1.46 -6.74 -28.41
C LYS A 165 2.70 -6.47 -27.55
N ALA A 166 3.34 -7.52 -27.04
CA ALA A 166 4.54 -7.34 -26.23
C ALA A 166 5.66 -6.76 -27.10
N ARG A 167 6.42 -5.81 -26.53
CA ARG A 167 7.61 -5.27 -27.21
C ARG A 167 8.57 -6.41 -27.52
N ALA A 168 9.06 -6.43 -28.75
CA ALA A 168 9.95 -7.49 -29.16
C ALA A 168 11.31 -7.35 -28.45
N PRO A 169 11.88 -8.43 -27.90
CA PRO A 169 13.11 -8.35 -27.09
C PRO A 169 14.35 -7.85 -27.84
N PHE A 170 14.33 -7.91 -29.18
CA PHE A 170 15.43 -7.53 -30.05
C PHE A 170 15.50 -6.02 -30.34
N GLU A 171 14.54 -5.22 -29.87
CA GLU A 171 14.55 -3.74 -29.97
C GLU A 171 15.10 -3.06 -28.71
N ILE A 172 15.77 -3.80 -27.83
CA ILE A 172 16.47 -3.25 -26.67
C ILE A 172 17.78 -2.63 -27.18
N GLU A 173 17.72 -1.35 -27.52
CA GLU A 173 18.89 -0.54 -27.86
C GLU A 173 19.76 -0.40 -26.62
N VAL A 174 20.91 -1.07 -26.62
CA VAL A 174 21.94 -0.87 -25.59
C VAL A 174 22.68 0.41 -25.97
N GLU A 175 22.24 1.54 -25.42
CA GLU A 175 22.97 2.80 -25.55
C GLU A 175 24.18 2.72 -24.61
N TYR A 176 25.36 2.44 -25.16
CA TYR A 176 26.60 2.47 -24.40
C TYR A 176 27.04 3.94 -24.28
N GLU A 177 27.07 4.49 -23.06
CA GLU A 177 27.87 5.70 -22.82
C GLU A 177 29.35 5.33 -23.02
N GLU A 178 29.97 5.85 -24.07
CA GLU A 178 31.40 5.71 -24.30
C GLU A 178 32.20 6.38 -23.14
N PRO A 179 33.29 5.75 -22.68
CA PRO A 179 34.08 6.22 -21.52
C PRO A 179 34.87 7.51 -21.78
#